data_AF-A0A2D6PVN6-F1
#
_entry.id   AF-A0A2D6PVN6-F1
#
_cell.length_a   1.000
_cell.length_b   1.000
_cell.length_c   1.000
_cell.angle_alpha   90.00
_cell.angle_beta   90.00
_cell.angle_gamma   90.00
#
_symmetry.space_group_name_H-M   'P 1'
#
loop_
_entity.id
_entity.type
_entity.pdbx_description
1 polymer ?
#
loop_
_entity_poly.entity_id
_entity_poly.type
_entity_poly.pdbx_seq_one_letter_code
_entity_poly.pdbx_strand_id
1 'polypeptide(L)'
;MKTASVFLAAALFLLAADPSASAQGACSWSSGAGGADSLVRALAVFDDGTGTALFAGGEFTVVGGVPANRIARWDGNYWSPLWSGANSSVSAMTVFDDGTGLALYAGGSFTVIGGVAANRIARRTGLVWSSLGSGVDSTVSALAVFDDGTGPAIYAGGTFTAAGAMAALHVARWDGTSWSPLGSGVSSSAASVSALAVFDGGTGPALYVGGTFTSAGGVVVNNIARWDGSTWSPLGSGVTGTVRSLKVYDDGAGPALYVGGTFTSAGGVFASNLASWDGAAWSSVPGGVSGNTNRVSDLTVYDDGGGPALYAGGDFSFAGGAFASSIARWDGTSFTSVGGGVANGGGSTPGVQAMTVFDDGTGTRLFAGGSFTSAGGMPVNHIASWGCGGGISLAAAQASPGSPLFLSNSNLTPGNRYYNVFSFDLCPGGAGAGPPGLLGLCATNVQPLLSQLLAPLGTPLIHFLAPASYVNWGPFSLGPITADAVCFEFSGGTLGAVSPVIRITVQ
;
A
#
# COMPACT_ATOMS: atom_id res chain seq x y z
N MET A 1 67.52 -21.51 11.52
CA MET A 1 66.76 -20.88 12.63
C MET A 1 65.56 -20.19 11.99
N LYS A 2 64.36 -20.77 11.98
CA LYS A 2 63.30 -20.69 13.00
C LYS A 2 62.96 -19.26 13.49
N THR A 3 61.72 -18.85 13.20
CA THR A 3 60.75 -18.00 13.98
C THR A 3 61.08 -16.50 14.18
N ALA A 4 60.17 -15.52 14.12
CA ALA A 4 58.72 -15.40 14.37
C ALA A 4 58.13 -14.23 13.51
N SER A 5 56.93 -14.26 12.92
CA SER A 5 55.57 -14.08 13.48
C SER A 5 55.36 -12.82 14.34
N VAL A 6 54.72 -11.80 13.77
CA VAL A 6 53.93 -10.79 14.50
C VAL A 6 52.54 -10.73 13.85
N PHE A 7 51.55 -11.16 14.63
CA PHE A 7 50.13 -11.04 14.37
C PHE A 7 49.69 -9.59 14.57
N LEU A 8 48.90 -9.04 13.65
CA LEU A 8 47.98 -7.94 13.97
C LEU A 8 46.57 -8.52 13.90
N ALA A 9 46.02 -8.81 15.07
CA ALA A 9 44.66 -9.29 15.25
C ALA A 9 43.68 -8.13 15.02
N ALA A 10 42.89 -8.20 13.95
CA ALA A 10 41.63 -7.46 13.86
C ALA A 10 40.52 -8.43 14.31
N ALA A 11 39.84 -8.05 15.39
CA ALA A 11 38.80 -8.83 16.03
C ALA A 11 37.67 -9.17 15.06
N LEU A 12 37.39 -10.46 14.94
CA LEU A 12 36.19 -11.01 14.33
C LEU A 12 35.03 -10.77 15.31
N PHE A 13 34.26 -9.71 15.11
CA PHE A 13 32.92 -9.64 15.67
C PHE A 13 32.04 -10.60 14.86
N LEU A 14 31.84 -11.81 15.38
CA LEU A 14 30.64 -12.58 15.02
C LEU A 14 29.45 -11.77 15.54
N LEU A 15 28.82 -10.99 14.66
CA LEU A 15 27.39 -10.76 14.77
C LEU A 15 26.74 -12.12 14.53
N ALA A 16 26.25 -12.73 15.61
CA ALA A 16 25.27 -13.80 15.50
C ALA A 16 24.16 -13.28 14.59
N ALA A 17 24.04 -13.86 13.40
CA ALA A 17 22.84 -13.73 12.61
C ALA A 17 21.69 -14.21 13.51
N ASP A 18 20.77 -13.30 13.78
CA ASP A 18 19.51 -13.62 14.43
C ASP A 18 18.84 -14.76 13.61
N PRO A 19 18.56 -15.93 14.21
CA PRO A 19 17.90 -17.02 13.50
C PRO A 19 16.45 -16.70 13.09
N SER A 20 15.93 -15.50 13.37
CA SER A 20 14.66 -15.01 12.84
C SER A 20 14.77 -14.34 11.46
N ALA A 21 15.97 -14.09 10.93
CA ALA A 21 16.16 -13.60 9.55
C ALA A 21 16.07 -14.74 8.51
N SER A 22 15.01 -15.53 8.55
CA SER A 22 14.74 -16.54 7.53
C SER A 22 13.93 -15.93 6.37
N ALA A 23 14.59 -15.78 5.21
CA ALA A 23 13.98 -15.76 3.87
C ALA A 23 12.88 -14.70 3.56
N GLN A 24 13.01 -13.46 4.03
CA GLN A 24 12.23 -12.36 3.43
C GLN A 24 12.87 -11.97 2.08
N GLY A 25 12.19 -12.28 0.97
CA GLY A 25 12.56 -11.74 -0.35
C GLY A 25 12.50 -10.21 -0.34
N ALA A 26 13.36 -9.55 -1.12
CA ALA A 26 13.46 -8.08 -1.13
C ALA A 26 12.09 -7.41 -1.35
N CYS A 27 11.68 -6.55 -0.41
CA CYS A 27 10.45 -5.77 -0.52
C CYS A 27 10.64 -4.56 -1.43
N SER A 28 9.65 -4.23 -2.25
CA SER A 28 9.75 -3.08 -3.15
C SER A 28 8.40 -2.46 -3.50
N TRP A 29 8.45 -1.19 -3.86
CA TRP A 29 7.36 -0.50 -4.54
C TRP A 29 7.30 -0.92 -6.00
N SER A 30 6.09 -1.08 -6.51
CA SER A 30 5.79 -1.34 -7.91
C SER A 30 4.77 -0.33 -8.40
N SER A 31 4.97 0.16 -9.62
CA SER A 31 3.92 0.89 -10.31
C SER A 31 2.75 -0.03 -10.68
N GLY A 32 2.98 -1.34 -10.84
CA GLY A 32 1.99 -2.45 -10.89
C GLY A 32 0.75 -2.21 -11.75
N ALA A 33 -0.18 -1.43 -11.22
CA ALA A 33 -1.40 -1.01 -11.89
C ALA A 33 -1.19 0.16 -12.89
N GLY A 34 -0.08 0.90 -12.83
CA GLY A 34 0.09 2.17 -13.51
C GLY A 34 -0.64 3.31 -12.77
N GLY A 35 -0.11 4.53 -12.89
CA GLY A 35 -0.61 5.68 -12.12
C GLY A 35 -1.96 6.22 -12.62
N ALA A 36 -2.62 7.02 -11.78
CA ALA A 36 -3.79 7.82 -12.15
C ALA A 36 -3.41 9.28 -12.46
N ASP A 37 -4.31 10.03 -13.08
CA ASP A 37 -4.14 11.46 -13.39
C ASP A 37 -4.62 12.40 -12.25
N SER A 38 -5.31 11.86 -11.26
CA SER A 38 -5.75 12.58 -10.06
C SER A 38 -5.90 11.63 -8.87
N LEU A 39 -6.38 12.16 -7.73
CA LEU A 39 -6.45 11.47 -6.45
C LEU A 39 -7.23 10.15 -6.51
N VAL A 40 -6.67 9.12 -5.91
CA VAL A 40 -7.38 7.89 -5.52
C VAL A 40 -7.78 8.02 -4.05
N ARG A 41 -9.09 7.97 -3.76
CA ARG A 41 -9.67 8.20 -2.44
C ARG A 41 -10.20 6.95 -1.76
N ALA A 42 -10.51 5.92 -2.53
CA ALA A 42 -11.04 4.66 -2.03
C ALA A 42 -10.45 3.50 -2.82
N LEU A 43 -10.14 2.42 -2.12
CA LEU A 43 -9.71 1.15 -2.70
C LEU A 43 -10.54 0.04 -2.07
N ALA A 44 -11.00 -0.91 -2.88
CA ALA A 44 -11.71 -2.09 -2.41
C ALA A 44 -11.34 -3.30 -3.25
N VAL A 45 -11.40 -4.49 -2.65
CA VAL A 45 -11.23 -5.75 -3.37
C VAL A 45 -12.59 -6.42 -3.47
N PHE A 46 -12.98 -6.81 -4.67
CA PHE A 46 -14.30 -7.40 -4.91
C PHE A 46 -14.21 -8.40 -6.08
N ASP A 47 -14.88 -9.53 -5.95
CA ASP A 47 -15.14 -10.43 -7.08
C ASP A 47 -16.52 -10.11 -7.64
N ASP A 48 -16.55 -9.55 -8.84
CA ASP A 48 -17.79 -9.21 -9.54
C ASP A 48 -18.33 -10.32 -10.44
N GLY A 49 -17.90 -11.56 -10.18
CA GLY A 49 -18.23 -12.75 -10.98
C GLY A 49 -17.30 -12.94 -12.17
N THR A 50 -16.33 -12.05 -12.39
CA THR A 50 -15.28 -12.19 -13.40
C THR A 50 -13.90 -12.44 -12.80
N GLY A 51 -13.86 -12.73 -11.49
CA GLY A 51 -12.66 -12.89 -10.69
C GLY A 51 -12.43 -11.71 -9.76
N THR A 52 -11.74 -11.98 -8.65
CA THR A 52 -11.32 -10.97 -7.68
C THR A 52 -10.48 -9.89 -8.34
N ALA A 53 -10.86 -8.63 -8.12
CA ALA A 53 -10.19 -7.47 -8.68
C ALA A 53 -10.08 -6.34 -7.67
N LEU A 54 -9.12 -5.45 -7.90
CA LEU A 54 -9.00 -4.18 -7.21
C LEU A 54 -9.91 -3.15 -7.88
N PHE A 55 -10.73 -2.47 -7.08
CA PHE A 55 -11.53 -1.33 -7.50
C PHE A 55 -10.91 -0.07 -6.91
N ALA A 56 -10.68 0.94 -7.75
CA ALA A 56 -10.20 2.24 -7.33
C ALA A 56 -11.28 3.28 -7.58
N GLY A 57 -11.58 4.08 -6.56
CA GLY A 57 -12.50 5.21 -6.60
C GLY A 57 -11.76 6.50 -6.23
N GLY A 58 -12.12 7.61 -6.86
CA GLY A 58 -11.45 8.89 -6.58
C GLY A 58 -11.93 10.04 -7.44
N GLU A 59 -10.99 10.89 -7.83
CA GLU A 59 -11.20 12.08 -8.68
C GLU A 59 -10.58 11.96 -10.07
N PHE A 60 -9.90 10.85 -10.35
CA PHE A 60 -9.23 10.59 -11.62
C PHE A 60 -10.19 10.48 -12.81
N THR A 61 -9.69 10.78 -14.00
CA THR A 61 -10.35 10.53 -15.29
C THR A 61 -9.58 9.55 -16.17
N VAL A 62 -8.33 9.27 -15.83
CA VAL A 62 -7.46 8.29 -16.49
C VAL A 62 -6.68 7.52 -15.42
N VAL A 63 -6.59 6.20 -15.57
CA VAL A 63 -5.78 5.32 -14.71
C VAL A 63 -5.08 4.25 -15.53
N GLY A 64 -3.77 4.07 -15.34
CA GLY A 64 -2.96 3.16 -16.16
C GLY A 64 -3.01 3.46 -17.66
N GLY A 65 -3.24 4.73 -18.04
CA GLY A 65 -3.45 5.15 -19.43
C GLY A 65 -4.85 4.84 -20.00
N VAL A 66 -5.74 4.22 -19.22
CA VAL A 66 -7.11 3.90 -19.62
C VAL A 66 -8.06 5.02 -19.15
N PRO A 67 -8.87 5.61 -20.06
CA PRO A 67 -9.93 6.54 -19.67
C PRO A 67 -10.97 5.85 -18.79
N ALA A 68 -11.07 6.26 -17.53
CA ALA A 68 -12.03 5.74 -16.56
C ALA A 68 -12.42 6.87 -15.59
N ASN A 69 -13.69 7.26 -15.60
CA ASN A 69 -14.15 8.40 -14.81
C ASN A 69 -14.40 7.97 -13.36
N ARG A 70 -13.45 8.30 -12.46
CA ARG A 70 -13.58 8.30 -11.00
C ARG A 70 -13.86 6.97 -10.32
N ILE A 71 -14.05 5.90 -11.11
CA ILE A 71 -14.11 4.53 -10.64
C ILE A 71 -13.61 3.59 -11.75
N ALA A 72 -12.72 2.67 -11.40
CA ALA A 72 -12.11 1.72 -12.33
C ALA A 72 -11.86 0.36 -11.64
N ARG A 73 -11.81 -0.71 -12.43
CA ARG A 73 -11.54 -2.09 -12.00
C ARG A 73 -10.20 -2.54 -12.58
N TRP A 74 -9.34 -3.13 -11.77
CA TRP A 74 -8.06 -3.71 -12.16
C TRP A 74 -8.02 -5.20 -11.83
N ASP A 75 -7.82 -6.03 -12.86
CA ASP A 75 -7.84 -7.50 -12.76
C ASP A 75 -6.48 -8.13 -12.42
N GLY A 76 -5.52 -7.31 -11.98
CA GLY A 76 -4.12 -7.72 -11.79
C GLY A 76 -3.22 -7.45 -13.00
N ASN A 77 -3.80 -7.19 -14.18
CA ASN A 77 -3.06 -6.88 -15.40
C ASN A 77 -3.52 -5.57 -16.05
N TYR A 78 -4.83 -5.35 -16.17
CA TYR A 78 -5.41 -4.25 -16.94
C TYR A 78 -6.48 -3.49 -16.16
N TRP A 79 -6.47 -2.17 -16.32
CA TRP A 79 -7.60 -1.33 -15.89
C TRP A 79 -8.73 -1.39 -16.90
N SER A 80 -9.95 -1.39 -16.39
CA SER A 80 -11.18 -1.32 -17.16
C SER A 80 -12.13 -0.27 -16.55
N PRO A 81 -12.79 0.56 -17.39
CA PRO A 81 -13.81 1.48 -16.91
C PRO A 81 -15.08 0.72 -16.52
N LEU A 82 -15.81 1.23 -15.53
CA LEU A 82 -17.12 0.72 -15.18
C LEU A 82 -18.19 1.56 -15.90
N TRP A 83 -18.41 1.25 -17.18
CA TRP A 83 -19.30 2.01 -18.08
C TRP A 83 -18.88 3.48 -18.18
N SER A 84 -19.79 4.43 -17.96
CA SER A 84 -19.48 5.86 -17.95
C SER A 84 -18.67 6.31 -16.73
N GLY A 85 -18.45 5.43 -15.74
CA GLY A 85 -17.91 5.79 -14.44
C GLY A 85 -18.86 6.69 -13.63
N ALA A 86 -18.32 7.48 -12.71
CA ALA A 86 -19.08 8.40 -11.86
C ALA A 86 -18.91 9.87 -12.28
N ASN A 87 -19.98 10.66 -12.18
CA ASN A 87 -19.98 12.09 -12.55
C ASN A 87 -19.32 13.02 -11.49
N SER A 88 -19.02 12.50 -10.30
CA SER A 88 -18.26 13.18 -9.25
C SER A 88 -17.53 12.14 -8.39
N SER A 89 -16.80 12.58 -7.37
CA SER A 89 -15.84 11.73 -6.65
C SER A 89 -16.47 10.50 -6.01
N VAL A 90 -15.76 9.38 -6.05
CA VAL A 90 -16.04 8.19 -5.23
C VAL A 90 -15.07 8.22 -4.05
N SER A 91 -15.60 8.25 -2.83
CA SER A 91 -14.82 8.51 -1.61
C SER A 91 -14.83 7.36 -0.61
N ALA A 92 -15.77 6.42 -0.73
CA ALA A 92 -15.84 5.23 0.09
C ALA A 92 -16.30 4.04 -0.75
N MET A 93 -15.77 2.86 -0.45
CA MET A 93 -16.26 1.61 -1.01
C MET A 93 -16.27 0.53 0.06
N THR A 94 -17.28 -0.33 0.03
CA THR A 94 -17.33 -1.53 0.87
C THR A 94 -18.00 -2.66 0.10
N VAL A 95 -17.79 -3.89 0.55
CA VAL A 95 -18.39 -5.08 -0.05
C VAL A 95 -19.35 -5.69 0.96
N PHE A 96 -20.55 -6.04 0.51
CA PHE A 96 -21.58 -6.61 1.37
C PHE A 96 -22.47 -7.55 0.59
N ASP A 97 -22.78 -8.70 1.19
CA ASP A 97 -23.83 -9.59 0.72
C ASP A 97 -25.13 -9.24 1.46
N ASP A 98 -26.05 -8.61 0.75
CA ASP A 98 -27.37 -8.21 1.26
C ASP A 98 -28.43 -9.32 1.13
N GLY A 99 -28.00 -10.57 0.91
CA GLY A 99 -28.86 -11.71 0.67
C GLY A 99 -29.26 -11.89 -0.80
N THR A 100 -28.86 -10.97 -1.69
CA THR A 100 -29.00 -11.14 -3.15
C THR A 100 -27.66 -11.45 -3.84
N GLY A 101 -26.64 -11.78 -3.04
CA GLY A 101 -25.28 -12.03 -3.46
C GLY A 101 -24.36 -10.84 -3.14
N LEU A 102 -23.06 -11.15 -3.10
CA LEU A 102 -22.01 -10.19 -2.82
C LEU A 102 -22.05 -9.01 -3.80
N ALA A 103 -22.04 -7.79 -3.28
CA ALA A 103 -22.09 -6.57 -4.08
C ALA A 103 -21.09 -5.52 -3.59
N LEU A 104 -20.62 -4.70 -4.52
CA LEU A 104 -19.80 -3.53 -4.23
C LEU A 104 -20.72 -2.32 -3.98
N TYR A 105 -20.56 -1.68 -2.84
CA TYR A 105 -21.23 -0.43 -2.50
C TYR A 105 -20.23 0.72 -2.63
N ALA A 106 -20.59 1.75 -3.40
CA ALA A 106 -19.78 2.93 -3.60
C ALA A 106 -20.50 4.16 -3.03
N GLY A 107 -19.80 4.94 -2.22
CA GLY A 107 -20.25 6.21 -1.65
C GLY A 107 -19.36 7.36 -2.10
N GLY A 108 -19.91 8.56 -2.25
CA GLY A 108 -19.14 9.72 -2.63
C GLY A 108 -19.98 10.98 -2.87
N SER A 109 -19.55 11.81 -3.81
CA SER A 109 -20.21 13.07 -4.19
C SER A 109 -21.00 12.99 -5.50
N PHE A 110 -21.10 11.81 -6.11
CA PHE A 110 -21.77 11.60 -7.40
C PHE A 110 -23.29 11.65 -7.29
N THR A 111 -23.94 11.94 -8.41
CA THR A 111 -25.39 11.79 -8.61
C THR A 111 -25.72 10.81 -9.75
N VAL A 112 -24.70 10.40 -10.50
CA VAL A 112 -24.81 9.38 -11.56
C VAL A 112 -23.56 8.50 -11.50
N ILE A 113 -23.75 7.18 -11.57
CA ILE A 113 -22.67 6.18 -11.65
C ILE A 113 -23.04 5.06 -12.61
N GLY A 114 -22.15 4.75 -13.55
CA GLY A 114 -22.37 3.74 -14.58
C GLY A 114 -23.65 3.97 -15.41
N GLY A 115 -24.03 5.22 -15.64
CA GLY A 115 -25.25 5.61 -16.35
C GLY A 115 -26.53 5.60 -15.50
N VAL A 116 -26.47 5.18 -14.24
CA VAL A 116 -27.62 5.11 -13.33
C VAL A 116 -27.66 6.34 -12.43
N ALA A 117 -28.82 6.98 -12.32
CA ALA A 117 -29.06 8.05 -11.36
C ALA A 117 -29.06 7.47 -9.94
N ALA A 118 -28.05 7.83 -9.15
CA ALA A 118 -27.87 7.36 -7.79
C ALA A 118 -27.27 8.49 -6.95
N ASN A 119 -28.03 8.99 -5.98
CA ASN A 119 -27.59 10.11 -5.16
C ASN A 119 -26.61 9.64 -4.10
N ARG A 120 -25.32 9.88 -4.36
CA ARG A 120 -24.19 9.81 -3.41
C ARG A 120 -23.84 8.40 -2.91
N ILE A 121 -24.68 7.42 -3.18
CA ILE A 121 -24.45 6.02 -2.85
C ILE A 121 -25.13 5.11 -3.87
N ALA A 122 -24.43 4.04 -4.28
CA ALA A 122 -24.92 3.05 -5.23
C ALA A 122 -24.39 1.66 -4.91
N ARG A 123 -25.12 0.64 -5.35
CA ARG A 123 -24.79 -0.78 -5.23
C ARG A 123 -24.53 -1.36 -6.62
N ARG A 124 -23.48 -2.17 -6.76
CA ARG A 124 -23.16 -2.92 -7.97
C ARG A 124 -23.21 -4.42 -7.73
N THR A 125 -24.04 -5.10 -8.49
CA THR A 125 -24.14 -6.58 -8.51
C THR A 125 -23.76 -7.09 -9.87
N GLY A 126 -22.76 -7.97 -9.93
CA GLY A 126 -22.10 -8.30 -11.18
C GLY A 126 -21.66 -7.02 -11.89
N LEU A 127 -22.18 -6.78 -13.10
CA LEU A 127 -21.81 -5.61 -13.92
C LEU A 127 -22.79 -4.42 -13.81
N VAL A 128 -23.87 -4.53 -13.02
CA VAL A 128 -25.00 -3.58 -13.03
C VAL A 128 -24.99 -2.71 -11.78
N TRP A 129 -25.09 -1.40 -11.96
CA TRP A 129 -25.30 -0.42 -10.87
C TRP A 129 -26.79 -0.24 -10.57
N SER A 130 -27.11 0.05 -9.31
CA SER A 130 -28.44 0.37 -8.82
C SER A 130 -28.35 1.42 -7.70
N SER A 131 -29.38 2.26 -7.57
CA SER A 131 -29.47 3.20 -6.46
C SER A 131 -29.99 2.53 -5.19
N LEU A 132 -29.64 3.07 -4.02
CA LEU A 132 -30.23 2.67 -2.75
C LEU A 132 -31.39 3.62 -2.42
N GLY A 133 -32.59 3.30 -2.91
CA GLY A 133 -33.75 4.18 -2.82
C GLY A 133 -33.47 5.54 -3.47
N SER A 134 -33.82 6.63 -2.78
CA SER A 134 -33.49 8.00 -3.20
C SER A 134 -32.07 8.45 -2.83
N GLY A 135 -31.29 7.62 -2.14
CA GLY A 135 -29.96 7.95 -1.63
C GLY A 135 -29.96 8.97 -0.50
N VAL A 136 -28.89 9.76 -0.43
CA VAL A 136 -28.69 10.82 0.59
C VAL A 136 -28.45 12.19 -0.06
N ASP A 137 -28.63 13.27 0.69
CA ASP A 137 -28.61 14.66 0.19
C ASP A 137 -27.20 15.29 0.06
N SER A 138 -26.16 14.65 0.61
CA SER A 138 -24.78 15.14 0.56
C SER A 138 -23.76 14.01 0.52
N THR A 139 -22.47 14.32 0.63
CA THR A 139 -21.37 13.37 0.45
C THR A 139 -21.42 12.22 1.45
N VAL A 140 -21.24 10.99 0.94
CA VAL A 140 -20.91 9.80 1.74
C VAL A 140 -19.39 9.65 1.75
N SER A 141 -18.82 9.63 2.94
CA SER A 141 -17.37 9.59 3.19
C SER A 141 -16.91 8.29 3.84
N ALA A 142 -17.82 7.53 4.46
CA ALA A 142 -17.53 6.23 5.07
C ALA A 142 -18.69 5.26 4.85
N LEU A 143 -18.35 3.98 4.71
CA LEU A 143 -19.30 2.88 4.61
C LEU A 143 -18.83 1.74 5.51
N ALA A 144 -19.74 1.13 6.25
CA ALA A 144 -19.49 -0.08 7.02
C ALA A 144 -20.69 -1.02 6.98
N VAL A 145 -20.46 -2.31 7.18
CA VAL A 145 -21.50 -3.30 7.42
C VAL A 145 -21.56 -3.54 8.92
N PHE A 146 -22.75 -3.45 9.50
CA PHE A 146 -22.97 -3.74 10.92
C PHE A 146 -24.30 -4.47 11.11
N ASP A 147 -24.36 -5.39 12.06
CA ASP A 147 -25.58 -6.04 12.50
C ASP A 147 -25.94 -5.47 13.88
N ASP A 148 -27.00 -4.67 13.94
CA ASP A 148 -27.53 -4.08 15.16
C ASP A 148 -28.51 -5.00 15.91
N GLY A 149 -28.54 -6.28 15.56
CA GLY A 149 -29.51 -7.26 16.06
C GLY A 149 -30.77 -7.38 15.19
N THR A 150 -30.89 -6.56 14.14
CA THR A 150 -31.96 -6.68 13.13
C THR A 150 -31.47 -7.26 11.81
N GLY A 151 -30.25 -7.77 11.78
CA GLY A 151 -29.57 -8.32 10.60
C GLY A 151 -28.53 -7.34 10.05
N PRO A 152 -27.53 -7.87 9.31
CA PRO A 152 -26.46 -7.07 8.75
C PRO A 152 -27.02 -6.06 7.74
N ALA A 153 -26.55 -4.83 7.82
CA ALA A 153 -26.99 -3.72 6.99
C ALA A 153 -25.83 -2.78 6.65
N ILE A 154 -26.03 -1.96 5.62
CA ILE A 154 -25.08 -0.90 5.25
C ILE A 154 -25.32 0.32 6.13
N TYR A 155 -24.25 0.85 6.72
CA TYR A 155 -24.24 2.12 7.41
C TYR A 155 -23.39 3.10 6.61
N ALA A 156 -23.99 4.25 6.30
CA ALA A 156 -23.32 5.33 5.60
C ALA A 156 -23.03 6.47 6.56
N GLY A 157 -21.82 7.00 6.49
CA GLY A 157 -21.37 8.18 7.23
C GLY A 157 -20.90 9.28 6.28
N GLY A 158 -21.18 10.54 6.59
CA GLY A 158 -20.73 11.65 5.75
C GLY A 158 -21.17 13.02 6.22
N THR A 159 -21.44 13.92 5.27
CA THR A 159 -21.87 15.31 5.51
C THR A 159 -23.36 15.52 5.25
N PHE A 160 -24.11 14.45 5.02
CA PHE A 160 -25.54 14.48 4.69
C PHE A 160 -26.39 14.76 5.92
N THR A 161 -27.57 15.34 5.68
CA THR A 161 -28.58 15.67 6.70
C THR A 161 -29.90 14.94 6.48
N ALA A 162 -30.06 14.31 5.33
CA ALA A 162 -31.20 13.47 5.00
C ALA A 162 -30.78 12.19 4.27
N ALA A 163 -31.49 11.10 4.57
CA ALA A 163 -31.37 9.82 3.91
C ALA A 163 -32.77 9.29 3.60
N GLY A 164 -33.05 8.96 2.34
CA GLY A 164 -34.43 8.68 1.96
C GLY A 164 -35.31 9.93 2.08
N ALA A 165 -36.48 9.77 2.70
CA ALA A 165 -37.37 10.87 3.09
C ALA A 165 -37.18 11.33 4.54
N MET A 166 -36.22 10.76 5.28
CA MET A 166 -36.03 10.98 6.71
C MET A 166 -34.87 11.94 6.97
N ALA A 167 -34.99 12.75 8.03
CA ALA A 167 -33.86 13.46 8.59
C ALA A 167 -32.90 12.45 9.23
N ALA A 168 -31.67 12.39 8.73
CA ALA A 168 -30.63 11.47 9.20
C ALA A 168 -29.31 12.24 9.26
N LEU A 169 -28.95 12.70 10.45
CA LEU A 169 -27.81 13.60 10.64
C LEU A 169 -26.50 12.81 10.60
N HIS A 170 -25.82 12.89 9.45
CA HIS A 170 -24.46 12.45 9.16
C HIS A 170 -24.19 10.94 9.25
N VAL A 171 -25.14 10.14 9.75
CA VAL A 171 -25.07 8.68 9.79
C VAL A 171 -26.47 8.08 9.59
N ALA A 172 -26.56 7.06 8.73
CA ALA A 172 -27.82 6.39 8.38
C ALA A 172 -27.60 4.91 8.08
N ARG A 173 -28.63 4.10 8.31
CA ARG A 173 -28.68 2.66 8.04
C ARG A 173 -29.56 2.39 6.82
N TRP A 174 -29.10 1.52 5.92
CA TRP A 174 -29.85 0.96 4.81
C TRP A 174 -30.11 -0.52 5.06
N ASP A 175 -31.37 -0.89 5.22
CA ASP A 175 -31.82 -2.24 5.56
C ASP A 175 -32.00 -3.17 4.34
N GLY A 176 -31.61 -2.72 3.16
CA GLY A 176 -31.90 -3.40 1.88
C GLY A 176 -33.09 -2.79 1.12
N THR A 177 -33.97 -2.06 1.82
CA THR A 177 -35.21 -1.49 1.28
C THR A 177 -35.41 -0.02 1.61
N SER A 178 -34.98 0.41 2.80
CA SER A 178 -35.27 1.74 3.35
C SER A 178 -34.09 2.31 4.13
N TRP A 179 -34.00 3.64 4.12
CA TRP A 179 -33.06 4.40 4.94
C TRP A 179 -33.69 4.72 6.29
N SER A 180 -32.93 4.53 7.38
CA SER A 180 -33.32 4.92 8.74
C SER A 180 -32.19 5.68 9.45
N PRO A 181 -32.52 6.67 10.29
CA PRO A 181 -31.53 7.37 11.10
C PRO A 181 -31.11 6.52 12.31
N LEU A 182 -29.90 6.76 12.83
CA LEU A 182 -29.44 6.17 14.10
C LEU A 182 -29.81 7.11 15.25
N GLY A 183 -31.03 6.98 15.77
CA GLY A 183 -31.58 7.92 16.76
C GLY A 183 -31.61 9.34 16.17
N SER A 184 -31.07 10.32 16.90
CA SER A 184 -30.92 11.70 16.40
C SER A 184 -29.67 11.94 15.55
N GLY A 185 -28.89 10.90 15.25
CA GLY A 185 -27.61 11.01 14.54
C GLY A 185 -26.51 11.67 15.37
N VAL A 186 -25.51 12.23 14.68
CA VAL A 186 -24.42 13.01 15.30
C VAL A 186 -24.55 14.48 14.94
N SER A 187 -24.01 15.39 15.77
CA SER A 187 -24.13 16.83 15.50
C SER A 187 -23.00 17.67 16.10
N SER A 188 -22.77 18.82 15.46
CA SER A 188 -21.93 19.95 15.83
C SER A 188 -22.16 21.07 14.80
N SER A 189 -21.49 22.22 14.92
CA SER A 189 -21.60 23.31 13.94
C SER A 189 -21.07 22.95 12.54
N ALA A 190 -20.19 21.94 12.44
CA ALA A 190 -19.59 21.47 11.20
C ALA A 190 -19.50 19.94 11.18
N ALA A 191 -20.60 19.27 11.56
CA ALA A 191 -20.59 17.83 11.76
C ALA A 191 -20.28 17.06 10.47
N SER A 192 -19.43 16.05 10.61
CA SER A 192 -19.15 15.10 9.55
C SER A 192 -18.69 13.78 10.14
N VAL A 193 -19.12 12.67 9.53
CA VAL A 193 -18.59 11.33 9.81
C VAL A 193 -17.60 10.98 8.71
N SER A 194 -16.38 10.64 9.10
CA SER A 194 -15.28 10.28 8.19
C SER A 194 -14.83 8.84 8.31
N ALA A 195 -15.17 8.15 9.40
CA ALA A 195 -14.79 6.76 9.63
C ALA A 195 -15.91 5.98 10.32
N LEU A 196 -16.07 4.72 9.90
CA LEU A 196 -16.98 3.75 10.50
C LEU A 196 -16.22 2.43 10.63
N ALA A 197 -16.32 1.78 11.80
CA ALA A 197 -15.78 0.44 12.00
C ALA A 197 -16.64 -0.34 12.99
N VAL A 198 -16.70 -1.65 12.83
CA VAL A 198 -17.30 -2.55 13.83
C VAL A 198 -16.20 -3.11 14.71
N PHE A 199 -16.41 -3.07 16.02
CA PHE A 199 -15.49 -3.64 17.00
C PHE A 199 -16.27 -4.24 18.17
N ASP A 200 -15.82 -5.39 18.65
CA ASP A 200 -16.30 -5.97 19.90
C ASP A 200 -15.25 -5.73 20.98
N GLY A 201 -15.51 -4.73 21.82
CA GLY A 201 -14.67 -4.39 22.98
C GLY A 201 -14.99 -5.19 24.24
N GLY A 202 -15.59 -6.38 24.11
CA GLY A 202 -15.98 -7.25 25.22
C GLY A 202 -17.41 -7.06 25.72
N THR A 203 -18.22 -6.25 25.03
CA THR A 203 -19.65 -6.03 25.35
C THR A 203 -20.57 -6.36 24.18
N GLY A 204 -20.05 -7.10 23.19
CA GLY A 204 -20.71 -7.38 21.92
C GLY A 204 -20.27 -6.40 20.83
N PRO A 205 -20.50 -6.77 19.55
CA PRO A 205 -20.14 -5.95 18.42
C PRO A 205 -20.93 -4.64 18.45
N ALA A 206 -20.24 -3.54 18.20
CA ALA A 206 -20.84 -2.22 18.10
C ALA A 206 -20.24 -1.45 16.93
N LEU A 207 -21.01 -0.49 16.40
CA LEU A 207 -20.55 0.42 15.37
C LEU A 207 -19.87 1.62 16.05
N TYR A 208 -18.60 1.82 15.73
CA TYR A 208 -17.82 2.98 16.14
C TYR A 208 -17.81 4.00 15.01
N VAL A 209 -18.11 5.24 15.37
CA VAL A 209 -18.27 6.36 14.44
C VAL A 209 -17.25 7.42 14.78
N GLY A 210 -16.42 7.78 13.81
CA GLY A 210 -15.37 8.79 13.94
C GLY A 210 -15.53 9.92 12.94
N GLY A 211 -15.21 11.14 13.35
CA GLY A 211 -15.29 12.32 12.48
C GLY A 211 -15.04 13.61 13.22
N THR A 212 -15.79 14.65 12.85
CA THR A 212 -15.82 15.95 13.56
C THR A 212 -17.21 16.16 14.10
N PHE A 213 -17.44 15.92 15.39
CA PHE A 213 -18.74 16.14 16.04
C PHE A 213 -18.58 16.14 17.57
N THR A 214 -19.56 16.73 18.27
CA THR A 214 -19.52 16.91 19.73
C THR A 214 -20.76 16.36 20.45
N SER A 215 -21.71 15.80 19.69
CA SER A 215 -22.90 15.15 20.22
C SER A 215 -23.28 13.95 19.36
N ALA A 216 -23.77 12.88 20.00
CA ALA A 216 -24.33 11.70 19.36
C ALA A 216 -25.60 11.27 20.12
N GLY A 217 -26.76 11.29 19.46
CA GLY A 217 -28.04 10.98 20.10
C GLY A 217 -28.39 11.88 21.30
N GLY A 218 -27.86 13.11 21.35
CA GLY A 218 -28.02 14.02 22.49
C GLY A 218 -27.00 13.81 23.62
N VAL A 219 -26.15 12.80 23.54
CA VAL A 219 -25.05 12.55 24.48
C VAL A 219 -23.82 13.33 24.05
N VAL A 220 -23.17 14.00 25.00
CA VAL A 220 -21.90 14.70 24.75
C VAL A 220 -20.80 13.66 24.48
N VAL A 221 -20.14 13.82 23.35
CA VAL A 221 -19.03 12.98 22.87
C VAL A 221 -17.95 13.89 22.29
N ASN A 222 -16.74 13.39 22.05
CA ASN A 222 -15.70 14.17 21.40
C ASN A 222 -15.13 13.40 20.21
N ASN A 223 -15.63 13.71 19.00
CA ASN A 223 -15.16 13.24 17.69
C ASN A 223 -15.21 11.72 17.44
N ILE A 224 -15.56 10.93 18.45
CA ILE A 224 -15.78 9.48 18.35
C ILE A 224 -16.90 9.05 19.29
N ALA A 225 -17.76 8.14 18.83
CA ALA A 225 -18.86 7.57 19.60
C ALA A 225 -19.10 6.10 19.23
N ARG A 226 -19.70 5.35 20.16
CA ARG A 226 -20.10 3.95 20.00
C ARG A 226 -21.62 3.86 19.90
N TRP A 227 -22.11 3.11 18.93
CA TRP A 227 -23.52 2.74 18.75
C TRP A 227 -23.68 1.23 18.96
N ASP A 228 -24.45 0.85 19.98
CA ASP A 228 -24.68 -0.57 20.33
C ASP A 228 -25.81 -1.24 19.55
N GLY A 229 -26.36 -0.56 18.55
CA GLY A 229 -27.57 -0.97 17.84
C GLY A 229 -28.81 -0.19 18.28
N SER A 230 -28.78 0.45 19.44
CA SER A 230 -29.92 1.16 20.02
C SER A 230 -29.57 2.49 20.72
N THR A 231 -28.39 2.58 21.32
CA THR A 231 -27.94 3.72 22.10
C THR A 231 -26.55 4.19 21.73
N TRP A 232 -26.35 5.51 21.82
CA TRP A 232 -25.06 6.16 21.66
C TRP A 232 -24.35 6.26 23.02
N SER A 233 -23.05 5.97 23.03
CA SER A 233 -22.18 6.11 24.19
C SER A 233 -20.84 6.76 23.82
N PRO A 234 -20.26 7.59 24.71
CA PRO A 234 -18.91 8.12 24.53
C PRO A 234 -17.85 7.04 24.78
N LEU A 235 -16.68 7.20 24.17
CA LEU A 235 -15.48 6.42 24.50
C LEU A 235 -14.64 7.20 25.52
N GLY A 236 -15.01 7.13 26.80
CA GLY A 236 -14.41 7.97 27.84
C GLY A 236 -14.53 9.45 27.48
N SER A 237 -13.42 10.19 27.49
CA SER A 237 -13.39 11.61 27.09
C SER A 237 -13.32 11.84 25.57
N GLY A 238 -13.27 10.79 24.75
CA GLY A 238 -13.08 10.87 23.30
C GLY A 238 -11.70 11.39 22.89
N VAL A 239 -11.61 12.05 21.74
CA VAL A 239 -10.36 12.58 21.18
C VAL A 239 -10.44 14.08 20.89
N THR A 240 -9.32 14.80 20.95
CA THR A 240 -9.27 16.27 20.84
C THR A 240 -9.43 16.84 19.42
N GLY A 241 -9.50 15.99 18.40
CA GLY A 241 -9.59 16.44 17.01
C GLY A 241 -10.24 15.39 16.11
N THR A 242 -10.17 15.61 14.81
CA THR A 242 -10.92 14.83 13.82
C THR A 242 -10.40 13.40 13.72
N VAL A 243 -11.29 12.41 13.83
CA VAL A 243 -11.01 11.02 13.49
C VAL A 243 -11.25 10.80 12.00
N ARG A 244 -10.31 10.13 11.32
CA ARG A 244 -10.38 9.86 9.87
C ARG A 244 -10.28 8.39 9.51
N SER A 245 -9.72 7.55 10.38
CA SER A 245 -9.65 6.12 10.17
C SER A 245 -9.87 5.37 11.48
N LEU A 246 -10.55 4.23 11.36
CA LEU A 246 -10.84 3.29 12.43
C LEU A 246 -10.53 1.89 11.92
N LYS A 247 -9.65 1.16 12.59
CA LYS A 247 -9.26 -0.18 12.18
C LYS A 247 -9.06 -1.08 13.39
N VAL A 248 -9.69 -2.26 13.37
CA VAL A 248 -9.40 -3.29 14.37
C VAL A 248 -8.09 -3.98 14.00
N TYR A 249 -7.20 -4.11 14.98
CA TYR A 249 -5.94 -4.82 14.86
C TYR A 249 -5.59 -5.43 16.22
N ASP A 250 -4.91 -6.58 16.20
CA ASP A 250 -4.39 -7.24 17.38
C ASP A 250 -2.87 -7.21 17.28
N ASP A 251 -2.24 -6.45 18.18
CA ASP A 251 -0.79 -6.33 18.27
C ASP A 251 -0.14 -7.38 19.20
N GLY A 252 -0.91 -8.38 19.63
CA GLY A 252 -0.51 -9.40 20.58
C GLY A 252 -1.01 -9.14 21.99
N ALA A 253 -1.54 -7.95 22.30
CA ALA A 253 -2.22 -7.67 23.57
C ALA A 253 -3.73 -8.00 23.53
N GLY A 254 -4.25 -8.43 22.37
CA GLY A 254 -5.68 -8.62 22.10
C GLY A 254 -6.21 -7.61 21.08
N PRO A 255 -7.40 -7.85 20.51
CA PRO A 255 -7.97 -6.98 19.50
C PRO A 255 -8.31 -5.61 20.10
N ALA A 256 -7.82 -4.56 19.46
CA ALA A 256 -8.11 -3.18 19.82
C ALA A 256 -8.56 -2.38 18.59
N LEU A 257 -9.34 -1.33 18.82
CA LEU A 257 -9.72 -0.36 17.81
C LEU A 257 -8.64 0.73 17.73
N TYR A 258 -7.85 0.72 16.65
CA TYR A 258 -6.90 1.77 16.34
C TYR A 258 -7.59 2.93 15.65
N VAL A 259 -7.26 4.14 16.11
CA VAL A 259 -7.93 5.38 15.75
C VAL A 259 -6.88 6.32 15.17
N GLY A 260 -6.99 6.61 13.87
CA GLY A 260 -6.13 7.53 13.14
C GLY A 260 -6.86 8.82 12.79
N GLY A 261 -6.18 9.96 12.84
CA GLY A 261 -6.79 11.23 12.48
C GLY A 261 -5.86 12.43 12.56
N THR A 262 -6.40 13.56 12.99
CA THR A 262 -5.67 14.79 13.31
C THR A 262 -6.07 15.21 14.72
N PHE A 263 -5.39 14.66 15.73
CA PHE A 263 -5.67 14.87 17.16
C PHE A 263 -4.39 14.70 17.99
N THR A 264 -4.38 15.28 19.19
CA THR A 264 -3.21 15.28 20.08
C THR A 264 -3.38 14.42 21.32
N SER A 265 -4.61 14.04 21.65
CA SER A 265 -4.89 13.18 22.80
C SER A 265 -6.15 12.36 22.61
N ALA A 266 -6.18 11.21 23.28
CA ALA A 266 -7.31 10.28 23.35
C ALA A 266 -7.54 9.87 24.80
N GLY A 267 -8.73 10.07 25.33
CA GLY A 267 -9.04 9.75 26.74
C GLY A 267 -8.20 10.50 27.77
N GLY A 268 -7.61 11.65 27.41
CA GLY A 268 -6.65 12.39 28.25
C GLY A 268 -5.20 11.89 28.15
N VAL A 269 -4.94 10.81 27.42
CA VAL A 269 -3.60 10.32 27.12
C VAL A 269 -3.05 11.08 25.91
N PHE A 270 -1.83 11.58 25.99
CA PHE A 270 -1.16 12.19 24.85
C PHE A 270 -0.93 11.14 23.76
N ALA A 271 -1.49 11.38 22.57
CA ALA A 271 -1.48 10.45 21.46
C ALA A 271 -1.31 11.25 20.17
N SER A 272 -0.14 11.14 19.55
CA SER A 272 0.23 11.88 18.33
C SER A 272 -0.49 11.31 17.10
N ASN A 273 -1.77 11.64 16.97
CA ASN A 273 -2.64 11.35 15.81
C ASN A 273 -2.95 9.86 15.57
N LEU A 274 -2.49 8.98 16.46
CA LEU A 274 -2.78 7.55 16.48
C LEU A 274 -2.88 7.05 17.93
N ALA A 275 -3.97 6.39 18.25
CA ALA A 275 -4.27 5.79 19.55
C ALA A 275 -4.97 4.44 19.36
N SER A 276 -5.03 3.62 20.40
CA SER A 276 -5.84 2.40 20.44
C SER A 276 -6.85 2.42 21.59
N TRP A 277 -7.98 1.76 21.37
CA TRP A 277 -9.05 1.56 22.35
C TRP A 277 -9.29 0.05 22.51
N ASP A 278 -9.08 -0.48 23.72
CA ASP A 278 -9.20 -1.92 24.01
C ASP A 278 -10.62 -2.37 24.37
N GLY A 279 -11.59 -1.45 24.32
CA GLY A 279 -12.96 -1.68 24.80
C GLY A 279 -13.30 -0.96 26.11
N ALA A 280 -12.28 -0.59 26.89
CA ALA A 280 -12.43 0.06 28.19
C ALA A 280 -11.50 1.27 28.40
N ALA A 281 -10.30 1.25 27.85
CA ALA A 281 -9.27 2.27 28.04
C ALA A 281 -8.59 2.68 26.74
N TRP A 282 -8.14 3.94 26.73
CA TRP A 282 -7.32 4.49 25.66
C TRP A 282 -5.84 4.25 25.96
N SER A 283 -5.11 3.81 24.94
CA SER A 283 -3.65 3.73 24.95
C SER A 283 -3.07 4.55 23.80
N SER A 284 -1.92 5.19 24.03
CA SER A 284 -1.18 5.83 22.94
C SER A 284 -0.38 4.77 22.17
N VAL A 285 -0.26 4.95 20.85
CA VAL A 285 0.71 4.19 20.06
C VAL A 285 2.08 4.87 20.19
N PRO A 286 3.11 4.21 20.75
CA PRO A 286 4.41 4.82 21.04
C PRO A 286 5.00 5.61 19.87
N GLY A 287 5.37 6.86 20.14
CA GLY A 287 5.94 7.81 19.18
C GLY A 287 4.95 8.38 18.14
N GLY A 288 3.86 7.68 17.84
CA GLY A 288 2.81 8.08 16.90
C GLY A 288 3.36 8.58 15.56
N VAL A 289 2.64 9.51 14.91
CA VAL A 289 3.07 10.17 13.67
C VAL A 289 3.25 11.67 13.86
N SER A 290 4.21 12.25 13.14
CA SER A 290 4.48 13.69 13.17
C SER A 290 5.07 14.22 11.86
N GLY A 291 5.19 15.55 11.76
CA GLY A 291 5.57 16.27 10.57
C GLY A 291 4.37 16.64 9.70
N ASN A 292 4.58 17.62 8.83
CA ASN A 292 3.58 18.15 7.91
C ASN A 292 2.23 18.49 8.56
N THR A 293 1.11 17.94 8.08
CA THR A 293 -0.22 18.14 8.68
C THR A 293 -0.53 17.15 9.82
N ASN A 294 0.39 16.23 10.13
CA ASN A 294 0.28 15.18 11.14
C ASN A 294 -1.00 14.34 11.00
N ARG A 295 -1.43 14.03 9.78
CA ARG A 295 -2.71 13.37 9.53
C ARG A 295 -2.51 11.89 9.25
N VAL A 296 -3.18 11.02 10.00
CA VAL A 296 -3.43 9.63 9.58
C VAL A 296 -4.77 9.61 8.84
N SER A 297 -4.75 9.26 7.55
CA SER A 297 -5.95 9.20 6.72
C SER A 297 -6.53 7.80 6.64
N ASP A 298 -5.68 6.77 6.70
CA ASP A 298 -6.11 5.38 6.61
C ASP A 298 -5.21 4.42 7.38
N LEU A 299 -5.79 3.29 7.79
CA LEU A 299 -5.17 2.24 8.60
C LEU A 299 -5.54 0.88 7.99
N THR A 300 -4.52 0.12 7.56
CA THR A 300 -4.74 -1.20 6.93
C THR A 300 -3.80 -2.23 7.53
N VAL A 301 -4.33 -3.43 7.80
CA VAL A 301 -3.51 -4.55 8.28
C VAL A 301 -2.99 -5.30 7.05
N TYR A 302 -1.69 -5.56 7.02
CA TYR A 302 -1.03 -6.31 5.95
C TYR A 302 0.08 -7.17 6.54
N ASP A 303 0.26 -8.37 5.99
CA ASP A 303 1.35 -9.27 6.33
C ASP A 303 2.37 -9.24 5.19
N ASP A 304 3.53 -8.68 5.47
CA ASP A 304 4.66 -8.55 4.56
C ASP A 304 5.65 -9.71 4.67
N GLY A 305 5.24 -10.82 5.28
CA GLY A 305 6.08 -11.98 5.57
C GLY A 305 6.74 -11.92 6.95
N GLY A 306 6.56 -10.83 7.70
CA GLY A 306 6.97 -10.71 9.11
C GLY A 306 5.84 -11.01 10.10
N GLY A 307 4.66 -11.42 9.62
CA GLY A 307 3.43 -11.49 10.37
C GLY A 307 2.55 -10.25 10.16
N PRO A 308 1.26 -10.29 10.55
CA PRO A 308 0.36 -9.15 10.41
C PRO A 308 0.90 -7.91 11.12
N ALA A 309 0.88 -6.77 10.42
CA ALA A 309 1.24 -5.48 10.97
C ALA A 309 0.24 -4.40 10.55
N LEU A 310 0.13 -3.34 11.34
CA LEU A 310 -0.73 -2.21 11.04
C LEU A 310 0.05 -1.17 10.22
N TYR A 311 -0.44 -0.85 9.03
CA TYR A 311 0.11 0.19 8.18
C TYR A 311 -0.71 1.46 8.38
N ALA A 312 -0.02 2.54 8.73
CA ALA A 312 -0.59 3.87 8.82
C ALA A 312 -0.24 4.67 7.58
N GLY A 313 -1.26 5.12 6.85
CA GLY A 313 -1.15 5.94 5.65
C GLY A 313 -1.76 7.31 5.90
N GLY A 314 -1.10 8.36 5.44
CA GLY A 314 -1.56 9.71 5.72
C GLY A 314 -0.69 10.79 5.14
N ASP A 315 -0.78 11.97 5.72
CA ASP A 315 0.07 13.13 5.44
C ASP A 315 0.91 13.43 6.69
N PHE A 316 2.07 12.78 6.77
CA PHE A 316 3.05 12.91 7.85
C PHE A 316 4.46 12.61 7.31
N SER A 317 5.50 13.06 8.03
CA SER A 317 6.89 12.86 7.63
C SER A 317 7.60 11.80 8.47
N PHE A 318 7.23 11.67 9.73
CA PHE A 318 7.86 10.80 10.71
C PHE A 318 6.84 9.89 11.40
N ALA A 319 7.28 8.69 11.77
CA ALA A 319 6.56 7.76 12.62
C ALA A 319 7.55 7.14 13.62
N GLY A 320 7.20 7.12 14.91
CA GLY A 320 8.13 6.63 15.95
C GLY A 320 9.45 7.44 16.04
N GLY A 321 9.48 8.67 15.54
CA GLY A 321 10.69 9.51 15.44
C GLY A 321 11.58 9.22 14.21
N ALA A 322 11.29 8.16 13.44
CA ALA A 322 12.00 7.83 12.20
C ALA A 322 11.29 8.43 10.98
N PHE A 323 12.03 8.76 9.93
CA PHE A 323 11.46 9.25 8.67
C PHE A 323 10.69 8.12 7.97
N ALA A 324 9.44 8.38 7.62
CA ALA A 324 8.52 7.39 7.05
C ALA A 324 7.88 7.83 5.72
N SER A 325 7.72 9.15 5.49
CA SER A 325 7.13 9.72 4.27
C SER A 325 5.74 9.16 3.94
N SER A 326 4.73 9.61 4.69
CA SER A 326 3.30 9.36 4.44
C SER A 326 2.79 7.92 4.60
N ILE A 327 3.68 6.96 4.86
CA ILE A 327 3.32 5.58 5.16
C ILE A 327 4.32 4.92 6.11
N ALA A 328 3.82 4.26 7.16
CA ALA A 328 4.64 3.58 8.17
C ALA A 328 4.02 2.25 8.58
N ARG A 329 4.86 1.27 8.92
CA ARG A 329 4.46 -0.05 9.45
C ARG A 329 4.61 -0.05 10.97
N TRP A 330 3.59 -0.51 11.68
CA TRP A 330 3.57 -0.72 13.12
C TRP A 330 3.47 -2.22 13.41
N ASP A 331 4.48 -2.78 14.07
CA ASP A 331 4.57 -4.22 14.37
C ASP A 331 3.97 -4.61 15.73
N GLY A 332 3.35 -3.66 16.44
CA GLY A 332 2.91 -3.84 17.83
C GLY A 332 3.86 -3.27 18.88
N THR A 333 5.10 -2.97 18.49
CA THR A 333 6.14 -2.46 19.38
C THR A 333 6.83 -1.21 18.84
N SER A 334 7.06 -1.14 17.53
CA SER A 334 7.83 -0.07 16.89
C SER A 334 7.34 0.27 15.49
N PHE A 335 7.63 1.50 15.07
CA PHE A 335 7.40 1.94 13.70
C PHE A 335 8.63 1.67 12.83
N THR A 336 8.39 1.17 11.62
CA THR A 336 9.40 1.06 10.56
C THR A 336 8.91 1.76 9.28
N SER A 337 9.88 2.19 8.45
CA SER A 337 9.58 2.83 7.17
C SER A 337 9.21 1.80 6.10
N VAL A 338 8.34 2.19 5.17
CA VAL A 338 7.83 1.29 4.11
C VAL A 338 8.49 1.66 2.78
N GLY A 339 9.64 1.05 2.48
CA GLY A 339 10.34 1.20 1.19
C GLY A 339 10.67 2.65 0.80
N GLY A 340 10.97 3.52 1.77
CA GLY A 340 11.20 4.96 1.55
C GLY A 340 9.94 5.82 1.46
N GLY A 341 8.76 5.22 1.56
CA GLY A 341 7.45 5.88 1.56
C GLY A 341 7.04 6.45 0.20
N VAL A 342 6.10 7.41 0.24
CA VAL A 342 5.59 8.10 -0.95
C VAL A 342 5.85 9.60 -0.89
N ALA A 343 6.03 10.24 -2.05
CA ALA A 343 6.43 11.64 -2.13
C ALA A 343 5.79 12.40 -3.31
N ASN A 344 5.90 13.72 -3.28
CA ASN A 344 5.55 14.62 -4.39
C ASN A 344 6.80 15.33 -4.89
N GLY A 345 7.01 15.35 -6.21
CA GLY A 345 8.19 15.98 -6.82
C GLY A 345 8.24 17.52 -6.74
N GLY A 346 7.22 18.18 -6.17
CA GLY A 346 7.01 19.63 -6.27
C GLY A 346 6.60 20.37 -4.98
N GLY A 347 6.82 19.79 -3.80
CA GLY A 347 6.59 20.49 -2.52
C GLY A 347 5.12 20.58 -2.04
N SER A 348 4.16 20.05 -2.79
CA SER A 348 2.82 19.75 -2.25
C SER A 348 2.89 18.53 -1.32
N THR A 349 2.02 18.47 -0.32
CA THR A 349 2.07 17.39 0.67
C THR A 349 1.60 16.06 0.05
N PRO A 350 2.49 15.03 -0.05
CA PRO A 350 2.03 13.70 -0.45
C PRO A 350 1.12 13.17 0.65
N GLY A 351 0.10 12.42 0.28
CA GLY A 351 -0.82 11.87 1.25
C GLY A 351 -1.39 10.56 0.75
N VAL A 352 -1.17 9.49 1.51
CA VAL A 352 -1.95 8.26 1.35
C VAL A 352 -3.35 8.54 1.91
N GLN A 353 -4.37 8.22 1.13
CA GLN A 353 -5.79 8.43 1.49
C GLN A 353 -6.55 7.12 1.64
N ALA A 354 -6.15 6.08 0.90
CA ALA A 354 -6.73 4.76 1.00
C ALA A 354 -5.64 3.71 0.83
N MET A 355 -5.76 2.62 1.56
CA MET A 355 -4.91 1.45 1.45
C MET A 355 -5.77 0.20 1.47
N THR A 356 -5.44 -0.77 0.64
CA THR A 356 -6.04 -2.09 0.70
C THR A 356 -5.01 -3.17 0.41
N VAL A 357 -5.32 -4.39 0.77
CA VAL A 357 -4.48 -5.55 0.47
C VAL A 357 -5.12 -6.31 -0.68
N PHE A 358 -4.34 -6.60 -1.72
CA PHE A 358 -4.81 -7.35 -2.88
C PHE A 358 -3.69 -8.26 -3.40
N ASP A 359 -4.07 -9.48 -3.80
CA ASP A 359 -3.17 -10.40 -4.50
C ASP A 359 -3.46 -10.31 -5.99
N ASP A 360 -2.50 -9.77 -6.74
CA ASP A 360 -2.58 -9.60 -8.19
C ASP A 360 -2.09 -10.84 -8.97
N GLY A 361 -1.91 -11.97 -8.28
CA GLY A 361 -1.35 -13.20 -8.82
C GLY A 361 0.18 -13.25 -8.75
N THR A 362 0.85 -12.18 -8.31
CA THR A 362 2.30 -12.16 -8.04
C THR A 362 2.63 -12.22 -6.55
N GLY A 363 1.61 -12.48 -5.73
CA GLY A 363 1.66 -12.43 -4.28
C GLY A 363 0.82 -11.28 -3.74
N THR A 364 0.44 -11.41 -2.47
CA THR A 364 -0.32 -10.39 -1.77
C THR A 364 0.53 -9.12 -1.62
N ARG A 365 -0.07 -7.95 -1.90
CA ARG A 365 0.57 -6.64 -1.81
C ARG A 365 -0.34 -5.63 -1.11
N LEU A 366 0.27 -4.63 -0.49
CA LEU A 366 -0.39 -3.42 -0.01
C LEU A 366 -0.49 -2.39 -1.14
N PHE A 367 -1.70 -2.08 -1.58
CA PHE A 367 -1.98 -0.99 -2.52
C PHE A 367 -2.24 0.28 -1.74
N ALA A 368 -1.54 1.36 -2.10
CA ALA A 368 -1.74 2.69 -1.56
C ALA A 368 -2.26 3.62 -2.66
N GLY A 369 -3.36 4.31 -2.38
CA GLY A 369 -3.96 5.35 -3.21
C GLY A 369 -3.90 6.71 -2.52
N GLY A 370 -3.68 7.79 -3.27
CA GLY A 370 -3.56 9.12 -2.68
C GLY A 370 -3.14 10.25 -3.61
N SER A 371 -2.53 11.29 -3.05
CA SER A 371 -2.08 12.50 -3.77
C SER A 371 -0.60 12.48 -4.16
N PHE A 372 0.10 11.37 -3.97
CA PHE A 372 1.55 11.25 -4.23
C PHE A 372 1.88 11.14 -5.74
N THR A 373 3.10 11.54 -6.12
CA THR A 373 3.63 11.41 -7.50
C THR A 373 4.86 10.49 -7.59
N SER A 374 5.31 9.93 -6.47
CA SER A 374 6.34 8.89 -6.45
C SER A 374 6.19 7.96 -5.24
N ALA A 375 6.70 6.74 -5.39
CA ALA A 375 6.74 5.72 -4.34
C ALA A 375 8.12 5.06 -4.35
N GLY A 376 8.84 5.07 -3.21
CA GLY A 376 10.21 4.57 -3.13
C GLY A 376 11.20 5.22 -4.10
N GLY A 377 10.96 6.49 -4.47
CA GLY A 377 11.73 7.23 -5.48
C GLY A 377 11.34 6.92 -6.94
N MET A 378 10.49 5.91 -7.18
CA MET A 378 9.95 5.60 -8.50
C MET A 378 8.84 6.59 -8.87
N PRO A 379 8.87 7.21 -10.07
CA PRO A 379 7.76 8.03 -10.55
C PRO A 379 6.50 7.19 -10.75
N VAL A 380 5.48 7.43 -9.94
CA VAL A 380 4.17 6.80 -10.05
C VAL A 380 3.12 7.70 -9.39
N ASN A 381 2.06 7.99 -10.13
CA ASN A 381 1.06 8.96 -9.69
C ASN A 381 -0.12 8.25 -9.03
N HIS A 382 -0.44 8.67 -7.81
CA HIS A 382 -1.70 8.45 -7.10
C HIS A 382 -2.10 7.02 -6.73
N ILE A 383 -1.47 5.99 -7.31
CA ILE A 383 -1.64 4.59 -6.89
C ILE A 383 -0.35 3.80 -7.11
N ALA A 384 0.06 3.03 -6.10
CA ALA A 384 1.23 2.16 -6.16
C ALA A 384 1.01 0.94 -5.25
N SER A 385 1.73 -0.15 -5.49
CA SER A 385 1.71 -1.32 -4.61
C SER A 385 3.07 -1.56 -3.97
N TRP A 386 3.05 -2.04 -2.74
CA TRP A 386 4.23 -2.44 -1.99
C TRP A 386 4.06 -3.88 -1.52
N GLY A 387 5.10 -4.69 -1.66
CA GLY A 387 5.07 -6.07 -1.22
C GLY A 387 6.45 -6.67 -1.03
N CYS A 388 6.49 -7.75 -0.29
CA CYS A 388 7.69 -8.54 0.02
C CYS A 388 7.53 -9.92 -0.60
N GLY A 389 8.61 -10.49 -1.14
CA GLY A 389 8.52 -11.80 -1.79
C GLY A 389 7.77 -11.85 -3.13
N GLY A 390 7.44 -10.70 -3.72
CA GLY A 390 6.75 -10.56 -5.03
C GLY A 390 7.59 -9.88 -6.12
N GLY A 391 8.87 -9.60 -5.87
CA GLY A 391 9.78 -9.19 -6.96
C GLY A 391 9.98 -10.36 -7.92
N ILE A 392 10.05 -10.07 -9.23
CA ILE A 392 10.73 -10.99 -10.14
C ILE A 392 12.15 -11.13 -9.59
N SER A 393 12.49 -12.30 -9.06
CA SER A 393 13.83 -12.58 -8.60
C SER A 393 14.43 -13.67 -9.47
N LEU A 394 15.70 -13.50 -9.80
CA LEU A 394 16.54 -14.50 -10.43
C LEU A 394 17.69 -14.74 -9.45
N ALA A 395 17.81 -15.97 -8.97
CA ALA A 395 18.87 -16.36 -8.05
C ALA A 395 19.76 -17.41 -8.69
N ALA A 396 21.07 -17.26 -8.50
CA ALA A 396 22.07 -18.18 -8.98
C ALA A 396 22.82 -18.79 -7.79
N ALA A 397 22.99 -20.12 -7.79
CA ALA A 397 23.68 -20.84 -6.71
C ALA A 397 24.75 -21.78 -7.28
N GLN A 398 25.93 -21.76 -6.67
CA GLN A 398 27.04 -22.66 -6.98
C GLN A 398 27.70 -23.10 -5.67
N ALA A 399 27.93 -24.39 -5.50
CA ALA A 399 28.43 -24.94 -4.23
C ALA A 399 29.91 -24.58 -3.94
N SER A 400 30.73 -24.40 -4.98
CA SER A 400 32.13 -23.99 -4.91
C SER A 400 32.62 -23.49 -6.28
N PRO A 401 33.72 -22.73 -6.36
CA PRO A 401 34.31 -22.35 -7.65
C PRO A 401 34.57 -23.58 -8.54
N GLY A 402 33.99 -23.60 -9.74
CA GLY A 402 34.06 -24.72 -10.69
C GLY A 402 32.97 -25.78 -10.53
N SER A 403 32.09 -25.69 -9.52
CA SER A 403 30.88 -26.52 -9.40
C SER A 403 29.78 -26.11 -10.39
N PRO A 404 28.74 -26.91 -10.62
CA PRO A 404 27.65 -26.48 -11.48
C PRO A 404 26.85 -25.30 -10.90
N LEU A 405 26.44 -24.40 -11.79
CA LEU A 405 25.57 -23.27 -11.48
C LEU A 405 24.10 -23.68 -11.64
N PHE A 406 23.29 -23.37 -10.63
CA PHE A 406 21.84 -23.53 -10.64
C PHE A 406 21.19 -22.16 -10.70
N LEU A 407 20.19 -21.99 -11.56
CA LEU A 407 19.41 -20.76 -11.68
C LEU A 407 17.98 -21.05 -11.26
N SER A 408 17.42 -20.19 -10.41
CA SER A 408 16.01 -20.24 -10.06
C SER A 408 15.37 -18.89 -10.30
N ASN A 409 14.08 -18.92 -10.64
CA ASN A 409 13.26 -17.73 -10.69
C ASN A 409 12.12 -17.79 -9.68
N SER A 410 11.61 -16.61 -9.33
CA SER A 410 10.35 -16.48 -8.62
C SER A 410 9.49 -15.41 -9.28
N ASN A 411 8.18 -15.67 -9.34
CA ASN A 411 7.15 -14.70 -9.71
C ASN A 411 7.27 -14.15 -11.14
N LEU A 412 7.74 -14.96 -12.09
CA LEU A 412 7.59 -14.62 -13.52
C LEU A 412 6.16 -14.88 -13.99
N THR A 413 5.62 -14.03 -14.84
CA THR A 413 4.33 -14.25 -15.52
C THR A 413 4.52 -15.30 -16.63
N PRO A 414 3.83 -16.45 -16.59
CA PRO A 414 3.94 -17.47 -17.62
C PRO A 414 3.53 -16.93 -19.00
N GLY A 415 4.27 -17.30 -20.05
CA GLY A 415 4.00 -16.86 -21.42
C GLY A 415 4.55 -15.47 -21.78
N ASN A 416 5.03 -14.69 -20.80
CA ASN A 416 5.73 -13.44 -21.07
C ASN A 416 7.20 -13.69 -21.46
N ARG A 417 7.71 -12.83 -22.34
CA ARG A 417 9.13 -12.79 -22.70
C ARG A 417 9.85 -11.82 -21.79
N TYR A 418 10.85 -12.33 -21.10
CA TYR A 418 11.70 -11.53 -20.22
C TYR A 418 13.03 -11.27 -20.93
N TYR A 419 13.50 -10.02 -20.83
CA TYR A 419 14.75 -9.54 -21.43
C TYR A 419 15.65 -9.01 -20.33
N ASN A 420 16.95 -9.33 -20.40
CA ASN A 420 17.98 -8.72 -19.57
C ASN A 420 19.05 -8.09 -20.46
N VAL A 421 19.69 -7.02 -19.99
CA VAL A 421 20.62 -6.16 -20.74
C VAL A 421 22.05 -6.64 -20.49
N PHE A 422 22.73 -7.36 -21.41
CA PHE A 422 24.20 -7.37 -21.69
C PHE A 422 24.62 -8.37 -22.82
N SER A 423 25.81 -8.17 -23.45
CA SER A 423 26.37 -8.85 -24.66
C SER A 423 27.90 -9.13 -24.54
N PHE A 424 28.50 -9.99 -25.39
CA PHE A 424 29.93 -10.38 -25.37
C PHE A 424 30.65 -10.29 -26.74
N ASP A 425 31.31 -9.17 -27.06
CA ASP A 425 32.25 -9.10 -28.20
C ASP A 425 33.66 -8.66 -27.75
N LEU A 426 34.69 -9.25 -28.36
CA LEU A 426 36.11 -9.03 -28.08
C LEU A 426 36.71 -7.84 -28.88
N CYS A 427 37.71 -7.16 -28.31
CA CYS A 427 38.54 -6.19 -29.04
C CYS A 427 39.47 -6.89 -30.05
N PRO A 428 39.51 -6.48 -31.34
CA PRO A 428 40.45 -7.01 -32.30
C PRO A 428 41.81 -6.28 -32.13
N GLY A 429 42.72 -6.79 -31.30
CA GLY A 429 44.09 -6.25 -31.29
C GLY A 429 45.06 -6.65 -30.17
N GLY A 430 44.59 -7.20 -29.04
CA GLY A 430 45.46 -7.59 -27.92
C GLY A 430 45.91 -6.44 -27.00
N ALA A 431 46.61 -6.78 -25.92
CA ALA A 431 46.99 -5.84 -24.86
C ALA A 431 48.00 -4.79 -25.35
N GLY A 432 47.67 -3.50 -25.15
CA GLY A 432 48.56 -2.37 -25.46
C GLY A 432 48.30 -1.62 -26.77
N ALA A 433 47.28 -1.98 -27.56
CA ALA A 433 46.98 -1.35 -28.84
C ALA A 433 45.68 -0.51 -28.86
N GLY A 434 45.47 0.33 -27.84
CA GLY A 434 44.39 1.33 -27.87
C GLY A 434 44.70 2.49 -28.83
N PRO A 435 43.71 3.15 -29.45
CA PRO A 435 43.95 4.37 -30.22
C PRO A 435 44.56 5.46 -29.33
N PRO A 436 45.37 6.38 -29.88
CA PRO A 436 45.97 7.46 -29.11
C PRO A 436 44.88 8.33 -28.47
N GLY A 437 44.82 8.37 -27.13
CA GLY A 437 43.95 9.32 -26.40
C GLY A 437 43.12 8.78 -25.23
N LEU A 438 43.11 7.46 -24.95
CA LEU A 438 42.38 6.89 -23.80
C LEU A 438 43.33 6.39 -22.71
N LEU A 439 43.22 6.94 -21.51
CA LEU A 439 44.01 6.59 -20.33
C LEU A 439 43.42 5.34 -19.67
N GLY A 440 44.19 4.25 -19.67
CA GLY A 440 43.89 3.05 -18.88
C GLY A 440 43.89 3.33 -17.37
N LEU A 441 42.93 2.75 -16.66
CA LEU A 441 42.90 2.74 -15.19
C LEU A 441 42.52 1.34 -14.70
N CYS A 442 43.46 0.69 -14.00
CA CYS A 442 43.28 -0.59 -13.29
C CYS A 442 43.01 -0.32 -11.80
N ALA A 443 42.11 -1.09 -11.16
CA ALA A 443 41.74 -0.93 -9.75
C ALA A 443 42.19 -2.13 -8.88
N THR A 444 42.51 -1.88 -7.60
CA THR A 444 43.07 -2.88 -6.65
C THR A 444 42.10 -3.32 -5.53
N ASN A 445 40.82 -2.95 -5.58
CA ASN A 445 39.81 -3.36 -4.59
C ASN A 445 38.63 -4.08 -5.24
N VAL A 446 38.48 -5.38 -4.94
CA VAL A 446 37.63 -6.34 -5.67
C VAL A 446 36.27 -6.62 -4.98
N GLN A 447 36.03 -6.14 -3.75
CA GLN A 447 34.78 -6.44 -3.02
C GLN A 447 33.51 -5.75 -3.55
N PRO A 448 33.56 -4.48 -4.00
CA PRO A 448 32.42 -3.88 -4.71
C PRO A 448 32.15 -4.53 -6.07
N LEU A 449 33.18 -5.17 -6.66
CA LEU A 449 33.08 -5.93 -7.90
C LEU A 449 32.37 -7.28 -7.67
N LEU A 450 32.67 -7.97 -6.57
CA LEU A 450 32.07 -9.26 -6.18
C LEU A 450 30.56 -9.18 -5.90
N SER A 451 30.08 -8.04 -5.42
CA SER A 451 28.64 -7.77 -5.21
C SER A 451 27.90 -7.43 -6.51
N GLN A 452 28.63 -7.03 -7.57
CA GLN A 452 28.10 -6.91 -8.94
C GLN A 452 28.34 -8.20 -9.77
N LEU A 453 29.26 -9.07 -9.35
CA LEU A 453 29.63 -10.34 -10.00
C LEU A 453 28.58 -11.46 -9.84
N LEU A 454 27.60 -11.30 -8.95
CA LEU A 454 26.48 -12.23 -8.79
C LEU A 454 25.31 -11.96 -9.76
N ALA A 455 25.51 -11.08 -10.74
CA ALA A 455 25.04 -11.31 -12.10
C ALA A 455 26.27 -11.20 -13.05
N PRO A 456 26.63 -12.24 -13.82
CA PRO A 456 27.85 -12.20 -14.63
C PRO A 456 27.73 -11.19 -15.79
N LEU A 457 28.73 -10.33 -15.96
CA LEU A 457 29.03 -9.73 -17.26
C LEU A 457 29.60 -10.84 -18.14
N GLY A 458 28.67 -11.47 -18.87
CA GLY A 458 28.96 -12.57 -19.74
C GLY A 458 28.14 -13.83 -19.51
N THR A 459 26.84 -13.79 -19.77
CA THR A 459 26.02 -14.99 -20.03
C THR A 459 25.29 -14.77 -21.35
N PRO A 460 25.18 -15.78 -22.25
CA PRO A 460 24.57 -15.59 -23.56
C PRO A 460 23.13 -15.09 -23.42
N LEU A 461 22.59 -14.41 -24.44
CA LEU A 461 21.18 -13.98 -24.48
C LEU A 461 20.28 -15.17 -24.15
N ILE A 462 19.81 -15.27 -22.91
CA ILE A 462 18.70 -16.16 -22.60
C ILE A 462 17.44 -15.35 -22.87
N HIS A 463 17.01 -15.37 -24.13
CA HIS A 463 15.61 -15.20 -24.43
C HIS A 463 14.91 -16.46 -23.96
N PHE A 464 14.15 -16.34 -22.87
CA PHE A 464 13.30 -17.43 -22.46
C PHE A 464 11.86 -16.94 -22.34
N LEU A 465 10.97 -17.81 -22.78
CA LEU A 465 9.57 -17.74 -22.45
C LEU A 465 9.44 -18.30 -21.04
N ALA A 466 8.85 -17.56 -20.09
CA ALA A 466 8.59 -18.13 -18.78
C ALA A 466 7.57 -19.27 -18.91
N PRO A 467 7.93 -20.54 -18.66
CA PRO A 467 6.98 -21.65 -18.81
C PRO A 467 6.06 -21.78 -17.59
N ALA A 468 6.47 -21.23 -16.44
CA ALA A 468 5.72 -21.24 -15.18
C ALA A 468 6.21 -20.09 -14.29
N SER A 469 5.45 -19.81 -13.22
CA SER A 469 5.77 -18.78 -12.21
C SER A 469 6.93 -19.15 -11.28
N TYR A 470 7.33 -20.42 -11.27
CA TYR A 470 8.51 -20.93 -10.58
C TYR A 470 9.19 -21.98 -11.45
N VAL A 471 10.49 -21.81 -11.70
CA VAL A 471 11.30 -22.75 -12.47
C VAL A 471 12.72 -22.79 -11.93
N ASN A 472 13.26 -24.00 -11.83
CA ASN A 472 14.67 -24.26 -11.55
C ASN A 472 15.35 -24.78 -12.82
N TRP A 473 16.45 -24.15 -13.23
CA TRP A 473 17.24 -24.50 -14.41
C TRP A 473 18.67 -24.88 -14.02
N GLY A 474 19.20 -25.90 -14.69
CA GLY A 474 20.58 -26.37 -14.51
C GLY A 474 20.63 -27.88 -14.26
N PRO A 475 21.81 -28.44 -13.96
CA PRO A 475 23.10 -27.74 -13.78
C PRO A 475 23.69 -27.17 -15.08
N PHE A 476 24.25 -25.95 -15.02
CA PHE A 476 25.12 -25.42 -16.08
C PHE A 476 26.59 -25.52 -15.64
N SER A 477 27.45 -26.09 -16.48
CA SER A 477 28.89 -26.21 -16.19
C SER A 477 29.63 -24.91 -16.54
N LEU A 478 30.20 -24.24 -15.54
CA LEU A 478 31.11 -23.11 -15.73
C LEU A 478 32.52 -23.54 -15.27
N GLY A 479 33.51 -23.44 -16.15
CA GLY A 479 34.92 -23.61 -15.77
C GLY A 479 35.41 -22.47 -14.87
N PRO A 480 36.62 -22.55 -14.29
CA PRO A 480 37.20 -21.45 -13.54
C PRO A 480 37.39 -20.22 -14.46
N ILE A 481 36.91 -19.05 -14.04
CA ILE A 481 37.07 -17.78 -14.76
C ILE A 481 37.97 -16.87 -13.93
N THR A 482 39.06 -16.37 -14.53
CA THR A 482 39.90 -15.29 -13.99
C THR A 482 39.88 -14.14 -14.99
N ALA A 483 39.67 -12.91 -14.50
CA ALA A 483 39.69 -11.69 -15.31
C ALA A 483 40.73 -10.73 -14.74
N ASP A 484 41.58 -10.19 -15.60
CA ASP A 484 42.68 -9.28 -15.28
C ASP A 484 42.26 -7.80 -15.35
N ALA A 485 41.29 -7.43 -16.21
CA ALA A 485 40.77 -6.06 -16.27
C ALA A 485 39.33 -5.95 -16.82
N VAL A 486 38.64 -4.84 -16.53
CA VAL A 486 37.34 -4.50 -17.13
C VAL A 486 37.35 -3.04 -17.59
N CYS A 487 37.00 -2.79 -18.84
CA CYS A 487 36.97 -1.50 -19.50
C CYS A 487 35.53 -1.10 -19.87
N PHE A 488 35.21 0.19 -19.72
CA PHE A 488 33.89 0.76 -20.02
C PHE A 488 34.01 1.88 -21.08
N GLU A 489 33.15 1.84 -22.10
CA GLU A 489 33.04 2.84 -23.15
C GLU A 489 31.66 3.54 -23.04
N PHE A 490 31.64 4.88 -23.05
CA PHE A 490 30.43 5.69 -22.87
C PHE A 490 30.18 6.61 -24.08
N SER A 491 28.93 6.98 -24.36
CA SER A 491 28.62 7.96 -25.41
C SER A 491 28.71 9.40 -24.92
N GLY A 492 29.33 10.28 -25.71
CA GLY A 492 29.49 11.71 -25.42
C GLY A 492 30.74 11.97 -24.59
N GLY A 493 31.67 12.77 -25.11
CA GLY A 493 33.04 12.95 -24.60
C GLY A 493 33.20 13.57 -23.20
N THR A 494 32.17 13.59 -22.36
CA THR A 494 32.25 14.01 -20.95
C THR A 494 31.31 13.14 -20.11
N LEU A 495 31.86 12.50 -19.07
CA LEU A 495 31.11 11.62 -18.17
C LEU A 495 30.25 12.43 -17.19
N GLY A 496 28.96 12.14 -17.15
CA GLY A 496 27.99 12.66 -16.18
C GLY A 496 27.14 11.55 -15.59
N ALA A 497 26.26 11.89 -14.63
CA ALA A 497 25.45 10.93 -13.87
C ALA A 497 24.49 10.05 -14.70
N VAL A 498 24.31 10.35 -15.99
CA VAL A 498 23.39 9.67 -16.92
C VAL A 498 24.06 9.33 -18.27
N SER A 499 25.40 9.26 -18.33
CA SER A 499 26.10 8.90 -19.57
C SER A 499 25.83 7.43 -19.96
N PRO A 500 25.30 7.15 -21.17
CA PRO A 500 25.04 5.79 -21.62
C PRO A 500 26.34 5.01 -21.80
N VAL A 501 26.43 3.82 -21.19
CA VAL A 501 27.48 2.85 -21.49
C VAL A 501 27.13 2.20 -22.83
N ILE A 502 28.02 2.35 -23.81
CA ILE A 502 27.82 1.79 -25.15
C ILE A 502 28.58 0.47 -25.35
N ARG A 503 29.66 0.23 -24.59
CA ARG A 503 30.41 -1.03 -24.64
C ARG A 503 31.10 -1.31 -23.32
N ILE A 504 31.19 -2.59 -22.96
CA ILE A 504 31.97 -3.09 -21.82
C ILE A 504 32.85 -4.23 -22.31
N THR A 505 34.13 -4.22 -21.95
CA THR A 505 35.10 -5.26 -22.32
C THR A 505 35.75 -5.83 -21.07
N VAL A 506 35.83 -7.16 -20.96
CA VAL A 506 36.52 -7.88 -19.88
C VAL A 506 37.75 -8.57 -20.49
N GLN A 507 38.93 -8.36 -19.89
CA GLN A 507 40.18 -9.05 -20.25
C GLN A 507 40.50 -10.15 -19.26
#